data_AF-A0A3P3QRH6-F1
#
_entry.id   AF-A0A3P3QRH6-F1
#
_cell.length_a   1.000
_cell.length_b   1.000
_cell.length_c   1.000
_cell.angle_alpha   90.00
_cell.angle_beta   90.00
_cell.angle_gamma   90.00
#
_symmetry.space_group_name_H-M   'P 1'
#
loop_
_entity.id
_entity.type
_entity.pdbx_description
1 polymer ?
#
loop_
_entity_poly.entity_id
_entity_poly.type
_entity_poly.pdbx_seq_one_letter_code
_entity_poly.pdbx_strand_id
1 'polypeptide(L)' 'MPASPCNRICCLNHADVCLGCGRTLQEIKDWHTASHSQKLQILQEAQRRLAAKPQFDLRHPVVTPSE' A
#
# COMPACT_ATOMS: atom_id res chain seq x y z
N MET A 1 -0.76 18.00 6.99
CA MET A 1 0.12 16.99 6.37
C MET A 1 -0.65 15.69 6.25
N PRO A 2 -0.73 15.06 5.06
CA PRO A 2 -1.48 13.82 4.86
C PRO A 2 -0.86 12.69 5.67
N ALA A 3 -1.69 11.88 6.32
CA ALA A 3 -1.23 10.66 6.99
C ALA A 3 -0.70 9.66 5.95
N SER A 4 0.31 8.88 6.34
CA SER A 4 0.82 7.81 5.50
C SER A 4 -0.26 6.72 5.37
N PRO A 5 -0.59 6.22 4.17
CA PRO A 5 -1.60 5.19 3.95
C PRO A 5 -1.08 3.78 4.30
N CYS A 6 0.04 3.67 5.01
CA CYS A 6 0.71 2.40 5.29
C CYS A 6 -0.04 1.61 6.37
N ASN A 7 -0.58 0.45 5.99
CA ASN A 7 -1.20 -0.52 6.91
C ASN A 7 -0.20 -1.53 7.50
N ARG A 8 1.11 -1.27 7.37
CA ARG A 8 2.22 -2.16 7.78
C ARG A 8 2.22 -3.55 7.14
N ILE A 9 1.41 -3.78 6.11
CA ILE A 9 1.45 -4.99 5.30
C ILE A 9 2.24 -4.64 4.03
N CYS A 10 3.54 -4.96 4.04
CA CYS A 10 4.42 -4.66 2.92
C CYS A 10 4.67 -5.91 2.08
N CYS A 11 3.87 -6.09 1.03
CA CYS A 11 4.11 -7.08 -0.01
C CYS A 11 4.14 -6.36 -1.35
N LEU A 12 5.31 -6.25 -1.99
CA LEU A 12 5.45 -5.66 -3.31
C LEU A 12 5.18 -6.74 -4.38
N ASN A 13 4.55 -6.35 -5.48
CA ASN A 13 4.43 -7.21 -6.66
C ASN A 13 5.59 -6.98 -7.65
N HIS A 14 5.58 -7.68 -8.78
CA HIS A 14 6.61 -7.55 -9.83
C HIS A 14 6.73 -6.14 -10.44
N ALA A 15 5.74 -5.27 -10.27
CA ALA A 15 5.78 -3.88 -10.70
C ALA A 15 6.13 -2.93 -9.54
N ASP A 16 6.71 -3.45 -8.46
CA ASP A 16 7.07 -2.71 -7.26
C ASP A 16 5.89 -1.98 -6.59
N VAL A 17 4.65 -2.43 -6.81
CA VAL A 17 3.47 -1.87 -6.15
C VAL A 17 3.16 -2.67 -4.89
N CYS A 18 3.06 -1.97 -3.77
CA CYS A 18 2.66 -2.53 -2.49
C CYS A 18 1.19 -2.95 -2.54
N LEU A 19 0.93 -4.23 -2.33
CA LEU A 19 -0.39 -4.83 -2.31
C LEU A 19 -1.22 -4.41 -1.09
N GLY A 20 -0.56 -4.00 0.01
CA GLY A 20 -1.24 -3.53 1.21
C GLY A 20 -1.75 -2.09 1.09
N CYS A 21 -0.90 -1.16 0.65
CA CYS A 21 -1.22 0.27 0.61
C CYS A 21 -1.34 0.88 -0.79
N GLY A 22 -1.11 0.11 -1.86
CA GLY A 22 -1.26 0.55 -3.25
C GLY A 22 -0.15 1.45 -3.80
N ARG A 23 0.80 1.87 -2.96
CA ARG A 23 1.94 2.72 -3.35
C ARG A 23 3.03 1.94 -4.05
N THR A 24 3.75 2.57 -4.97
CA THR A 24 4.97 1.99 -5.54
C THR A 24 6.14 2.10 -4.56
N LEU A 25 7.16 1.26 -4.73
CA LEU A 25 8.41 1.35 -3.97
C LEU A 25 9.07 2.73 -4.09
N GLN A 26 8.97 3.34 -5.27
CA GLN A 26 9.50 4.68 -5.51
C GLN A 26 8.73 5.73 -4.70
N GLU A 27 7.40 5.68 -4.71
CA GLU A 27 6.56 6.56 -3.89
C GLU A 27 6.77 6.36 -2.39
N ILE A 28 7.07 5.14 -1.96
CA ILE A 28 7.42 4.83 -0.56
C ILE A 28 8.72 5.53 -0.18
N LYS A 29 9.76 5.46 -1.02
CA LYS A 29 11.05 6.13 -0.81
C LYS A 29 10.90 7.66 -0.83
N ASP A 30 10.17 8.18 -1.80
CA ASP A 30 10.03 9.61 -2.03
C ASP A 30 9.02 10.27 -1.06
N TRP A 31 8.27 9.50 -0.27
CA TRP A 31 7.23 10.04 0.62
C TRP A 31 7.75 11.09 1.61
N HIS A 32 8.95 10.91 2.15
CA HIS A 32 9.51 11.85 3.11
C HIS A 32 9.93 13.18 2.47
N THR A 33 10.35 13.15 1.21
CA THR A 33 10.77 14.33 0.44
C THR A 33 9.65 14.92 -0.43
N ALA A 34 8.55 14.20 -0.61
CA ALA A 34 7.41 14.62 -1.41
C ALA A 34 6.68 15.84 -0.80
N SER A 35 6.32 16.77 -1.68
CA SER A 35 5.51 17.94 -1.37
C SER A 35 4.07 17.57 -1.02
N HIS A 36 3.31 18.53 -0.50
CA HIS A 36 1.91 18.31 -0.15
C HIS A 36 1.06 17.82 -1.33
N SER A 37 1.22 18.44 -2.50
CA SER A 37 0.52 18.06 -3.73
C SER A 37 0.92 16.67 -4.21
N GLN A 38 2.22 16.36 -4.20
CA GLN A 38 2.72 15.03 -4.57
C GLN A 38 2.16 13.94 -3.65
N LYS A 39 2.12 14.18 -2.33
CA LYS A 39 1.53 13.24 -1.37
C LYS A 39 0.06 12.95 -1.66
N LEU A 40 -0.72 13.96 -2.03
CA LEU A 40 -2.13 13.79 -2.40
C LEU A 40 -2.28 12.99 -3.70
N GLN A 41 -1.43 13.24 -4.69
CA GLN A 41 -1.44 12.47 -5.94
C GLN A 41 -1.08 10.99 -5.70
N ILE A 42 -0.05 10.73 -4.90
CA ILE A 42 0.35 9.37 -4.51
C ILE A 42 -0.81 8.65 -3.81
N LEU A 43 -1.52 9.33 -2.91
CA LEU A 43 -2.68 8.76 -2.23
C LEU A 43 -3.81 8.40 -3.19
N GLN A 44 -4.17 9.31 -4.10
CA GLN A 44 -5.22 9.05 -5.10
C GLN A 44 -4.86 7.89 -6.02
N GLU A 45 -3.62 7.86 -6.52
CA GLU A 45 -3.17 6.82 -7.42
C GLU A 45 -3.05 5.46 -6.71
N ALA A 46 -2.55 5.45 -5.47
CA ALA A 46 -2.48 4.24 -4.66
C ALA A 46 -3.87 3.66 -4.41
N GLN A 47 -4.87 4.51 -4.14
CA GLN A 47 -6.24 4.09 -3.94
C GLN A 47 -6.89 3.58 -5.24
N ARG A 48 -6.58 4.19 -6.38
CA ARG A 48 -6.98 3.70 -7.70
C ARG A 48 -6.41 2.32 -7.99
N ARG A 49 -5.14 2.08 -7.68
CA ARG A 49 -4.47 0.77 -7.83
C ARG A 49 -5.09 -0.29 -6.93
N LEU A 50 -5.40 0.07 -5.68
CA LEU A 50 -6.09 -0.80 -4.72
C LEU A 50 -7.53 -1.12 -5.14
N ALA A 51 -8.22 -0.20 -5.81
CA ALA A 51 -9.56 -0.47 -6.34
C ALA A 51 -9.51 -1.36 -7.60
N ALA A 52 -8.47 -1.20 -8.44
CA ALA A 52 -8.30 -1.96 -9.67
C ALA A 52 -7.82 -3.41 -9.43
N LYS A 53 -7.11 -3.68 -8.33
CA LYS A 53 -6.77 -5.04 -7.91
C LYS A 53 -7.72 -5.44 -6.77
N PRO A 54 -8.53 -6.51 -6.91
CA PRO A 54 -9.25 -7.03 -5.75
C PRO A 54 -8.20 -7.33 -4.68
N GLN A 55 -8.43 -6.79 -3.47
CA GLN A 55 -7.56 -7.05 -2.32
C GLN A 55 -7.24 -8.53 -2.29
N PHE A 56 -5.95 -8.86 -2.35
CA PHE A 56 -5.51 -10.19 -1.98
C PHE A 56 -5.98 -10.33 -0.54
N ASP A 57 -7.02 -11.13 -0.38
CA ASP A 57 -7.66 -11.35 0.89
C ASP A 57 -6.68 -12.14 1.75
N LEU A 58 -5.75 -11.42 2.36
CA LEU A 58 -4.87 -11.92 3.40
C LEU A 58 -5.67 -12.11 4.70
N ARG A 59 -6.95 -12.48 4.61
CA ARG A 59 -7.58 -13.41 5.54
C ARG A 59 -6.71 -14.65 5.56
N HIS A 60 -5.58 -14.56 6.26
CA HIS A 60 -5.05 -15.70 6.98
C HIS A 60 -6.26 -16.23 7.74
N PRO A 61 -6.81 -17.41 7.41
CA PRO A 61 -7.67 -18.05 8.38
C PRO A 61 -6.84 -18.07 9.66
N VAL A 62 -7.41 -17.54 10.74
CA VAL A 62 -6.83 -17.63 12.08
C VAL A 62 -6.15 -18.98 12.15
N VAL A 63 -4.83 -18.96 12.34
CA VAL A 63 -4.09 -20.19 12.62
C VAL A 63 -4.74 -20.71 13.89
N THR A 64 -5.61 -21.70 13.77
CA THR A 64 -6.05 -22.46 14.92
C THR A 64 -4.77 -23.08 15.47
N PRO A 65 -4.32 -22.74 16.70
CA PRO A 65 -3.24 -23.48 17.31
C PRO A 65 -3.73 -24.93 17.33
N SER A 66 -3.09 -25.79 16.54
CA SER A 66 -3.32 -27.22 16.63
C SER A 66 -2.51 -27.69 17.83
N GLU A 67 -3.25 -28.16 18.84
CA GLU A 67 -2.81 -28.93 20.02
C GLU A 67 -1.99 -28.20 21.09
#